data_AF-A0A1V1PMF4-F1
#
_entry.id   AF-A0A1V1PMF4-F1
#
_cell.length_a   1.000
_cell.length_b   1.000
_cell.length_c   1.000
_cell.angle_alpha   90.00
_cell.angle_beta   90.00
_cell.angle_gamma   90.00
#
_symmetry.space_group_name_H-M   'P 1'
#
loop_
_entity.id
_entity.type
_entity.pdbx_description
1 polymer ?
#
loop_
_entity_poly.entity_id
_entity_poly.type
_entity_poly.pdbx_seq_one_letter_code
_entity_poly.pdbx_strand_id
1 'polypeptide(L)'
;MRIASIVAAAALALLAAGCANRTGDQSIAEWCGADSNRADTDICKQHADTENVRTTLGERIAGVLGVANRAQSTADQAMARNVVCVTRTMNRTRAGSCDPGYTLTACTQTRYTTRAGGMAILRSVSDTECRYNSQVLEVQVRCCAMGPNPPPATMVSTPPQPATPAPTPTS
;
A
#
# COMPACT_ATOMS: atom_id res chain seq x y z
N MET A 1 13.33 30.19 22.24
CA MET A 1 13.59 29.61 20.90
C MET A 1 14.28 30.58 19.94
N ARG A 2 13.89 31.88 19.86
CA ARG A 2 14.50 32.86 18.93
C ARG A 2 15.96 33.22 19.19
N ILE A 3 16.41 33.22 20.45
CA ILE A 3 17.80 33.56 20.82
C ILE A 3 18.76 32.41 20.47
N ALA A 4 18.31 31.15 20.65
CA ALA A 4 19.11 29.97 20.30
C ALA A 4 19.37 29.87 18.79
N SER A 5 18.40 30.25 17.94
CA SER A 5 18.58 30.30 16.49
C SER A 5 19.50 31.43 16.03
N ILE A 6 19.54 32.57 16.74
CA ILE A 6 20.46 33.68 16.43
C ILE A 6 21.89 33.31 16.81
N VAL A 7 22.10 32.66 17.96
CA VAL A 7 23.43 32.21 18.40
C VAL A 7 23.99 31.12 17.47
N ALA A 8 23.15 30.18 17.01
CA ALA A 8 23.55 29.16 16.05
C ALA A 8 23.95 29.78 14.69
N ALA A 9 23.21 30.77 14.20
CA ALA A 9 23.54 31.49 12.96
C ALA A 9 24.85 32.29 13.10
N ALA A 10 25.07 32.95 14.24
CA ALA A 10 26.31 33.69 14.51
C ALA A 10 27.53 32.76 14.60
N ALA A 11 27.39 31.58 15.22
CA ALA A 11 28.46 30.58 15.29
C ALA A 11 28.81 30.03 13.90
N LEU A 12 27.82 29.78 13.03
CA LEU A 12 28.03 29.36 11.64
C LEU A 12 28.73 30.45 10.82
N ALA A 13 28.36 31.72 10.99
CA ALA A 13 28.98 32.83 10.29
C ALA A 13 30.44 33.05 10.71
N LEU A 14 30.76 32.89 12.00
CA LEU A 14 32.13 32.98 12.53
C LEU A 14 33.02 31.82 12.05
N LEU A 15 32.46 30.61 11.91
CA LEU A 15 33.18 29.47 11.34
C LEU A 15 33.44 29.63 9.83
N ALA A 16 32.49 30.17 9.08
CA ALA A 16 32.66 30.44 7.64
C ALA A 16 33.75 31.50 7.37
N ALA A 17 33.84 32.54 8.20
CA ALA A 17 34.88 33.57 8.09
C ALA A 17 36.30 33.02 8.37
N GLY A 18 36.43 32.02 9.24
CA GLY A 18 37.70 31.34 9.51
C GLY A 18 38.22 30.49 8.34
N CYS A 19 37.33 30.01 7.47
CA CYS A 19 37.71 29.27 6.26
C CYS A 19 38.10 30.19 5.09
N ALA A 20 37.50 31.37 4.98
CA ALA A 20 37.79 32.34 3.92
C ALA A 20 39.25 32.83 3.91
N ASN A 21 39.91 32.85 5.08
CA ASN A 21 41.28 33.36 5.18
C ASN A 21 42.38 32.38 4.70
N ARG A 22 42.04 31.14 4.31
CA ARG A 22 43.00 30.13 3.82
C ARG A 22 43.03 29.99 2.29
N THR A 23 41.90 30.19 1.62
CA THR A 23 41.80 30.11 0.15
C THR A 23 41.71 31.49 -0.52
N GLY A 24 41.60 32.57 0.28
CA GLY A 24 41.38 33.92 -0.23
C GLY A 24 39.99 34.06 -0.85
N ASP A 25 39.87 34.89 -1.89
CA ASP A 25 38.62 35.10 -2.63
C ASP A 25 38.25 33.93 -3.57
N GLN A 26 39.04 32.86 -3.59
CA GLN A 26 38.81 31.70 -4.45
C GLN A 26 37.95 30.65 -3.75
N SER A 27 37.11 29.96 -4.53
CA SER A 27 36.46 28.74 -4.05
C SER A 27 37.51 27.65 -3.78
N ILE A 28 37.19 26.69 -2.92
CA ILE A 28 38.10 25.59 -2.58
C ILE A 28 38.50 24.78 -3.82
N ALA A 29 37.56 24.56 -4.74
CA ALA A 29 37.83 23.85 -6.00
C ALA A 29 38.83 24.61 -6.90
N GLU A 30 38.67 25.92 -7.06
CA GLU A 30 39.58 26.77 -7.83
C GLU A 30 40.96 26.85 -7.18
N TRP A 31 41.01 26.98 -5.85
CA TRP A 31 42.25 27.06 -5.08
C TRP A 31 43.06 25.76 -5.14
N CYS A 32 42.39 24.61 -5.09
CA CYS A 32 42.98 23.28 -5.25
C CYS A 32 43.38 22.97 -6.70
N GLY A 33 42.64 23.50 -7.69
CA GLY A 33 42.93 23.33 -9.11
C GLY A 33 44.02 24.26 -9.66
N ALA A 34 44.35 25.33 -8.94
CA ALA A 34 45.35 26.32 -9.36
C ALA A 34 46.80 25.82 -9.30
N ASP A 35 47.11 24.81 -8.48
CA ASP A 35 48.46 24.26 -8.33
C ASP A 35 48.40 22.79 -7.88
N SER A 36 49.04 21.90 -8.65
CA SER A 36 49.07 20.47 -8.37
C SER A 36 49.76 20.11 -7.04
N ASN A 37 50.66 20.96 -6.55
CA ASN A 37 51.32 20.74 -5.25
C ASN A 37 50.38 20.97 -4.05
N ARG A 38 49.19 21.56 -4.27
CA ARG A 38 48.19 21.80 -3.22
C ARG A 38 47.23 20.64 -3.04
N ALA A 39 47.24 19.66 -3.93
CA ALA A 39 46.40 18.47 -3.86
C ALA A 39 46.55 17.71 -2.54
N ASP A 40 47.74 17.77 -1.92
CA ASP A 40 48.03 17.10 -0.65
C ASP A 40 47.63 17.88 0.61
N THR A 41 47.13 19.11 0.46
CA THR A 41 46.67 19.90 1.60
C THR A 41 45.36 19.35 2.17
N ASP A 42 45.19 19.47 3.49
CA ASP A 42 43.98 18.97 4.18
C ASP A 42 42.69 19.56 3.63
N ILE A 43 42.73 20.80 3.11
CA ILE A 43 41.57 21.47 2.51
C ILE A 43 41.13 20.74 1.24
N CYS A 44 42.06 20.38 0.35
CA CYS A 44 41.75 19.71 -0.90
C CYS A 44 41.28 18.27 -0.66
N LYS A 45 41.88 17.59 0.32
CA LYS A 45 41.45 16.26 0.77
C LYS A 45 40.02 16.28 1.32
N GLN A 46 39.74 17.19 2.25
CA GLN A 46 38.42 17.31 2.85
C GLN A 46 37.34 17.74 1.84
N HIS A 47 37.69 18.58 0.86
CA HIS A 47 36.79 18.94 -0.23
C HIS A 47 36.46 17.73 -1.11
N ALA A 48 37.48 16.95 -1.52
CA ALA A 48 37.29 15.74 -2.30
C ALA A 48 36.41 14.70 -1.56
N ASP A 49 36.65 14.50 -0.26
CA ASP A 49 35.83 13.62 0.58
C ASP A 49 34.38 14.12 0.67
N THR A 50 34.18 15.44 0.82
CA THR A 50 32.84 16.04 0.88
C THR A 50 32.07 15.88 -0.43
N GLU A 51 32.74 16.05 -1.56
CA GLU A 51 32.12 15.84 -2.88
C GLU A 51 31.78 14.36 -3.12
N ASN A 52 32.64 13.44 -2.68
CA ASN A 52 32.34 12.01 -2.71
C ASN A 52 31.13 11.65 -1.82
N VAL A 53 31.03 12.22 -0.62
CA VAL A 53 29.84 12.04 0.23
C VAL A 53 28.58 12.60 -0.43
N ARG A 54 28.66 13.76 -1.11
CA ARG A 54 27.53 14.34 -1.83
C ARG A 54 27.04 13.47 -2.99
N THR A 55 27.94 12.93 -3.80
CA THR A 55 27.59 12.06 -4.93
C THR A 55 27.01 10.74 -4.44
N THR A 56 27.66 10.08 -3.48
CA THR A 56 27.19 8.80 -2.92
C THR A 56 25.86 8.94 -2.20
N LEU A 57 25.63 10.04 -1.49
CA LEU A 57 24.34 10.34 -0.88
C LEU A 57 23.25 10.61 -1.93
N GLY A 58 23.57 11.36 -3.00
CA GLY A 58 22.67 11.62 -4.12
C GLY A 58 22.23 10.33 -4.83
N GLU A 59 23.16 9.42 -5.09
CA GLU A 59 22.87 8.10 -5.68
C GLU A 59 21.98 7.25 -4.77
N ARG A 60 22.25 7.24 -3.46
CA ARG A 60 21.41 6.53 -2.48
C ARG A 60 19.99 7.10 -2.42
N ILE A 61 19.85 8.43 -2.40
CA ILE A 61 18.54 9.09 -2.41
C ILE A 61 17.79 8.79 -3.70
N ALA A 62 18.44 8.89 -4.87
CA ALA A 62 17.83 8.55 -6.16
C ALA A 62 17.39 7.07 -6.22
N GLY A 63 18.22 6.16 -5.69
CA GLY A 63 17.87 4.75 -5.56
C GLY A 63 16.65 4.51 -4.67
N VAL A 64 16.61 5.14 -3.49
CA VAL A 64 15.48 5.04 -2.55
C VAL A 64 14.20 5.61 -3.16
N LEU A 65 14.25 6.77 -3.80
CA LEU A 65 13.10 7.38 -4.47
C LEU A 65 12.60 6.51 -5.64
N GLY A 66 13.50 5.89 -6.41
CA GLY A 66 13.13 4.95 -7.47
C GLY A 66 12.48 3.66 -6.96
N VAL A 67 12.89 3.17 -5.78
CA VAL A 67 12.23 2.05 -5.10
C VAL A 67 10.85 2.47 -4.57
N ALA A 68 10.74 3.65 -3.94
CA ALA A 68 9.48 4.17 -3.43
C ALA A 68 8.44 4.37 -4.54
N ASN A 69 8.84 4.92 -5.69
CA ASN A 69 7.93 5.12 -6.83
C ASN A 69 7.44 3.78 -7.42
N ARG A 70 8.31 2.77 -7.51
CA ARG A 70 7.89 1.42 -7.93
C ARG A 70 6.92 0.80 -6.94
N ALA A 71 7.20 0.91 -5.65
CA ALA A 71 6.33 0.43 -4.59
C ALA A 71 4.95 1.12 -4.63
N GLN A 72 4.92 2.45 -4.80
CA GLN A 72 3.69 3.22 -4.94
C GLN A 72 2.89 2.79 -6.17
N SER A 73 3.52 2.65 -7.34
CA SER A 73 2.82 2.19 -8.55
C SER A 73 2.23 0.79 -8.42
N THR A 74 2.91 -0.09 -7.65
CA THR A 74 2.43 -1.45 -7.38
C THR A 74 1.26 -1.43 -6.41
N ALA A 75 1.31 -0.54 -5.40
CA ALA A 75 0.23 -0.32 -4.46
C ALA A 75 -1.01 0.27 -5.17
N ASP A 76 -0.84 1.25 -6.05
CA ASP A 76 -1.94 1.87 -6.81
C ASP A 76 -2.59 0.85 -7.76
N GLN A 77 -1.80 -0.02 -8.42
CA GLN A 77 -2.32 -1.12 -9.23
C GLN A 77 -3.05 -2.19 -8.41
N ALA A 78 -2.64 -2.41 -7.16
CA ALA A 78 -3.32 -3.31 -6.24
C ALA A 78 -4.63 -2.69 -5.71
N MET A 79 -4.63 -1.38 -5.41
CA MET A 79 -5.80 -0.64 -4.95
C MET A 79 -6.83 -0.39 -6.06
N ALA A 80 -6.43 -0.39 -7.33
CA ALA A 80 -7.35 -0.35 -8.49
C ALA A 80 -8.23 -1.62 -8.61
N ARG A 81 -8.01 -2.64 -7.78
CA ARG A 81 -8.85 -3.84 -7.73
C ARG A 81 -9.99 -3.63 -6.73
N ASN A 82 -11.05 -2.97 -7.18
CA ASN A 82 -12.31 -2.96 -6.43
C ASN A 82 -12.83 -4.40 -6.35
N VAL A 83 -13.04 -4.89 -5.12
CA VAL A 83 -13.67 -6.19 -4.87
C VAL A 83 -15.15 -5.95 -4.64
N VAL A 84 -15.98 -6.44 -5.56
CA VAL A 84 -17.44 -6.38 -5.42
C VAL A 84 -17.95 -7.76 -5.08
N CYS A 85 -18.53 -7.90 -3.90
CA CYS A 85 -19.13 -9.13 -3.43
C CYS A 85 -20.65 -9.01 -3.41
N VAL A 86 -21.32 -10.04 -3.91
CA VAL A 86 -22.77 -10.19 -3.86
C VAL A 86 -23.13 -11.52 -3.23
N THR A 87 -24.24 -11.52 -2.50
CA THR A 87 -24.81 -12.74 -1.94
C THR A 87 -26.00 -13.16 -2.78
N ARG A 88 -26.05 -14.42 -3.17
CA ARG A 88 -27.16 -15.02 -3.93
C ARG A 88 -27.86 -16.04 -3.07
N THR A 89 -29.16 -15.88 -2.89
CA THR A 89 -29.98 -16.89 -2.23
C THR A 89 -30.57 -17.82 -3.27
N MET A 90 -30.33 -19.12 -3.13
CA MET A 90 -30.84 -20.16 -4.00
C MET A 90 -31.69 -21.12 -3.18
N ASN A 91 -32.87 -21.45 -3.71
CA ASN A 91 -33.85 -22.28 -3.03
C ASN A 91 -33.97 -23.64 -3.71
N ARG A 92 -34.23 -24.68 -2.91
CA ARG A 92 -34.55 -26.03 -3.39
C ARG A 92 -33.53 -26.56 -4.41
N THR A 93 -32.23 -26.35 -4.16
CA THR A 93 -31.14 -26.71 -5.08
C THR A 93 -30.16 -27.69 -4.45
N ARG A 94 -29.44 -28.47 -5.27
CA ARG A 94 -28.31 -29.31 -4.81
C ARG A 94 -26.95 -28.61 -4.94
N ALA A 95 -26.92 -27.42 -5.53
CA ALA A 95 -25.71 -26.65 -5.72
C ALA A 95 -25.98 -25.15 -5.57
N GLY A 96 -25.03 -24.45 -4.96
CA GLY A 96 -24.96 -22.99 -5.00
C GLY A 96 -23.95 -22.54 -6.06
N SER A 97 -24.27 -21.54 -6.88
CA SER A 97 -23.40 -21.08 -7.97
C SER A 97 -23.34 -19.57 -8.10
N CYS A 98 -22.19 -19.07 -8.55
CA CYS A 98 -22.00 -17.67 -8.89
C CYS A 98 -22.40 -17.35 -10.33
N ASP A 99 -22.66 -16.08 -10.63
CA ASP A 99 -22.82 -15.62 -12.00
C ASP A 99 -21.46 -15.60 -12.71
N PRO A 100 -21.43 -15.69 -14.05
CA PRO A 100 -20.18 -15.58 -14.80
C PRO A 100 -19.41 -14.32 -14.44
N GLY A 101 -18.09 -14.45 -14.24
CA GLY A 101 -17.22 -13.35 -13.83
C GLY A 101 -17.13 -13.11 -12.31
N TYR A 102 -17.85 -13.90 -11.50
CA TYR A 102 -17.71 -13.93 -10.05
C TYR A 102 -17.09 -15.25 -9.57
N THR A 103 -16.24 -15.16 -8.55
CA THR A 103 -15.62 -16.28 -7.84
C THR A 103 -16.37 -16.57 -6.54
N LEU A 104 -16.67 -17.84 -6.31
CA LEU A 104 -17.30 -18.35 -5.10
C LEU A 104 -16.37 -18.21 -3.89
N THR A 105 -16.82 -17.50 -2.86
CA THR A 105 -16.05 -17.26 -1.64
C THR A 105 -16.64 -18.00 -0.43
N ALA A 106 -17.97 -18.14 -0.38
CA ALA A 106 -18.61 -18.88 0.71
C ALA A 106 -19.96 -19.46 0.29
N CYS A 107 -20.35 -20.56 0.93
CA CYS A 107 -21.71 -21.11 0.87
C CYS A 107 -22.21 -21.42 2.28
N THR A 108 -23.42 -20.94 2.58
CA THR A 108 -24.06 -21.13 3.88
C THR A 108 -25.46 -21.66 3.67
N GLN A 109 -25.76 -22.85 4.19
CA GLN A 109 -27.13 -23.32 4.28
C GLN A 109 -27.84 -22.52 5.39
N THR A 110 -28.89 -21.80 5.03
CA THR A 110 -29.65 -20.96 5.98
C THR A 110 -30.94 -21.62 6.42
N ARG A 111 -31.48 -22.55 5.62
CA ARG A 111 -32.64 -23.35 6.00
C ARG A 111 -32.33 -24.84 6.00
N TYR A 112 -32.43 -25.41 7.18
CA TYR A 112 -32.31 -26.83 7.46
C TYR A 112 -33.75 -27.36 7.71
N THR A 113 -34.20 -28.39 6.99
CA THR A 113 -35.54 -29.02 7.16
C THR A 113 -36.73 -28.08 6.77
N THR A 114 -38.00 -28.45 6.58
CA THR A 114 -38.94 -29.35 7.30
C THR A 114 -39.87 -30.17 6.38
N ARG A 115 -39.66 -30.22 5.06
CA ARG A 115 -40.29 -31.21 4.12
C ARG A 115 -39.43 -31.38 2.85
N ALA A 116 -38.27 -32.01 3.02
CA ALA A 116 -37.50 -32.81 2.04
C ALA A 116 -36.09 -33.04 2.60
N GLY A 117 -35.87 -34.20 3.23
CA GLY A 117 -34.56 -34.86 3.32
C GLY A 117 -33.42 -34.18 4.10
N GLY A 118 -33.34 -34.44 5.40
CA GLY A 118 -32.10 -34.41 6.21
C GLY A 118 -31.27 -33.12 6.23
N MET A 119 -30.16 -33.13 6.98
CA MET A 119 -29.12 -32.11 6.81
C MET A 119 -28.40 -32.37 5.48
N ALA A 120 -28.29 -31.35 4.64
CA ALA A 120 -27.54 -31.43 3.40
C ALA A 120 -26.06 -31.17 3.73
N ILE A 121 -25.23 -32.17 3.49
CA ILE A 121 -23.79 -32.10 3.72
C ILE A 121 -23.13 -31.58 2.45
N LEU A 122 -22.32 -30.53 2.61
CA LEU A 122 -21.48 -30.00 1.56
C LEU A 122 -20.45 -31.06 1.15
N ARG A 123 -20.41 -31.39 -0.15
CA ARG A 123 -19.56 -32.44 -0.73
C ARG A 123 -18.30 -31.89 -1.40
N SER A 124 -18.45 -30.78 -2.11
CA SER A 124 -17.35 -30.17 -2.85
C SER A 124 -17.58 -28.68 -2.99
N VAL A 125 -16.48 -27.94 -3.10
CA VAL A 125 -16.45 -26.50 -3.35
C VAL A 125 -15.39 -26.25 -4.41
N SER A 126 -15.75 -25.46 -5.42
CA SER A 126 -14.86 -24.92 -6.44
C SER A 126 -14.97 -23.39 -6.46
N ASP A 127 -14.19 -22.75 -7.34
CA ASP A 127 -14.23 -21.31 -7.55
C ASP A 127 -15.56 -20.80 -8.14
N THR A 128 -16.47 -21.68 -8.55
CA THR A 128 -17.73 -21.29 -9.22
C THR A 128 -18.97 -21.90 -8.59
N GLU A 129 -18.85 -23.05 -7.93
CA GLU A 129 -19.97 -23.74 -7.31
C GLU A 129 -19.62 -24.47 -6.01
N CYS A 130 -20.65 -24.66 -5.18
CA CYS A 130 -20.61 -25.54 -4.02
C CYS A 130 -21.72 -26.58 -4.16
N ARG A 131 -21.38 -27.86 -3.97
CA ARG A 131 -22.32 -28.98 -4.19
C ARG A 131 -22.63 -29.71 -2.90
N TYR A 132 -23.88 -30.13 -2.76
CA TYR A 132 -24.40 -30.84 -1.60
C TYR A 132 -24.77 -32.29 -1.96
N ASN A 133 -24.79 -33.16 -0.96
CA ASN A 133 -25.18 -34.57 -1.12
C ASN A 133 -26.68 -34.74 -1.45
N SER A 134 -27.51 -33.83 -0.95
CA SER A 134 -28.97 -33.81 -1.11
C SER A 134 -29.44 -32.39 -1.43
N GLN A 135 -30.74 -32.23 -1.65
CA GLN A 135 -31.33 -30.93 -1.98
C GLN A 135 -31.40 -30.04 -0.73
N VAL A 136 -30.85 -28.84 -0.85
CA VAL A 136 -30.88 -27.76 0.14
C VAL A 136 -32.13 -26.92 -0.09
N LEU A 137 -32.86 -26.61 0.98
CA LEU A 137 -34.07 -25.77 0.90
C LEU A 137 -33.74 -24.31 0.64
N GLU A 138 -32.69 -23.79 1.29
CA GLU A 138 -32.16 -22.44 1.05
C GLU A 138 -30.65 -22.43 1.33
N VAL A 139 -29.89 -21.93 0.36
CA VAL A 139 -28.45 -21.69 0.46
C VAL A 139 -28.17 -20.23 0.08
N GLN A 140 -27.30 -19.58 0.84
CA GLN A 140 -26.73 -18.29 0.50
C GLN A 140 -25.29 -18.48 0.02
N VAL A 141 -25.01 -18.00 -1.19
CA VAL A 141 -23.72 -18.09 -1.85
C VAL A 141 -23.11 -16.70 -1.92
N ARG A 142 -21.91 -16.52 -1.38
CA ARG A 142 -21.17 -15.26 -1.47
C ARG A 142 -20.18 -15.35 -2.64
N CYS A 143 -20.38 -14.45 -3.60
CA CYS A 143 -19.68 -14.41 -4.88
C CYS A 143 -18.96 -13.07 -5.00
N CYS A 144 -17.67 -13.06 -5.27
CA CYS A 144 -16.87 -11.84 -5.39
C CYS A 144 -16.20 -11.75 -6.77
N ALA A 145 -16.22 -10.57 -7.37
CA ALA A 145 -15.50 -10.26 -8.60
C ALA A 145 -14.42 -9.20 -8.30
N MET A 146 -13.29 -9.29 -9.00
CA MET A 146 -12.21 -8.32 -8.92
C MET A 146 -12.05 -7.60 -10.25
N GLY A 147 -12.03 -6.27 -10.23
CA GLY A 147 -11.73 -5.48 -11.41
C GLY A 147 -12.23 -4.03 -11.31
N PRO A 148 -11.78 -3.14 -12.21
CA PRO A 148 -12.21 -1.74 -12.21
C PRO A 148 -13.71 -1.60 -12.51
N ASN A 149 -14.28 -2.52 -13.30
CA ASN A 149 -15.71 -2.61 -13.61
C ASN A 149 -16.17 -4.07 -13.49
N PRO A 150 -16.55 -4.54 -12.29
CA PRO A 150 -17.13 -5.87 -12.14
C PRO A 150 -18.45 -5.97 -12.92
N PRO A 151 -18.78 -7.15 -13.49
CA PRO A 151 -20.03 -7.33 -14.22
C PRO A 151 -21.23 -7.03 -13.30
N PRO A 152 -22.33 -6.47 -13.80
CA PRO A 152 -23.50 -6.20 -12.96
C PRO A 152 -24.04 -7.52 -12.40
N ALA A 153 -24.10 -7.64 -11.08
CA ALA A 153 -24.70 -8.79 -10.44
C ALA A 153 -26.18 -8.89 -10.80
N THR A 154 -26.63 -10.10 -11.16
CA THR A 154 -28.07 -10.37 -11.28
C THR A 154 -28.66 -10.30 -9.87
N MET A 155 -29.25 -9.16 -9.53
CA MET A 155 -29.66 -8.83 -8.16
C MET A 155 -30.62 -9.89 -7.61
N VAL A 156 -30.22 -10.54 -6.52
CA VAL A 156 -31.13 -11.15 -5.55
C VAL A 156 -30.90 -10.39 -4.24
N SER A 157 -31.93 -9.64 -3.83
CA SER A 157 -32.06 -8.79 -2.62
C SER A 157 -30.80 -8.56 -1.79
N THR A 158 -30.36 -7.30 -1.77
CA THR A 158 -29.32 -6.76 -0.88
C THR A 158 -29.51 -7.21 0.58
N PRO A 159 -28.47 -7.75 1.25
CA PRO A 159 -28.50 -7.98 2.69
C PRO A 159 -28.66 -6.65 3.45
N PRO A 160 -29.33 -6.64 4.62
CA PRO A 160 -29.46 -5.41 5.41
C PRO A 160 -28.07 -4.90 5.84
N GLN A 161 -27.85 -3.60 5.65
CA GLN A 161 -26.61 -2.92 6.01
C GLN A 161 -26.37 -3.05 7.53
N PRO A 162 -25.13 -3.36 7.99
CA PRO A 162 -24.83 -3.41 9.42
C PRO A 162 -25.12 -2.06 10.07
N ALA A 163 -25.96 -2.05 11.11
CA ALA A 163 -26.21 -0.85 11.90
C ALA A 163 -24.92 -0.45 12.61
N THR A 164 -24.40 0.73 12.30
CA THR A 164 -23.29 1.33 13.06
C THR A 164 -23.78 1.62 14.48
N PRO A 165 -23.15 1.08 15.54
CA PRO A 165 -23.53 1.41 16.90
C PRO A 165 -23.36 2.90 17.16
N ALA A 166 -24.39 3.55 17.71
CA ALA A 166 -24.28 4.94 18.14
C ALA A 166 -23.25 5.06 19.28
N PRO A 167 -22.39 6.11 19.27
CA PRO A 167 -21.40 6.30 20.33
C PRO A 167 -22.10 6.51 21.68
N THR A 168 -21.69 5.75 22.68
CA THR A 168 -22.14 5.90 24.07
C THR A 168 -21.67 7.25 24.61
N PRO A 169 -22.56 8.09 25.18
CA PRO A 169 -22.15 9.31 25.84
C PRO A 169 -21.39 8.96 27.12
N THR A 170 -20.13 9.38 27.20
CA THR A 170 -19.36 9.36 28.46
C THR A 170 -19.82 10.55 29.30
N SER A 171 -20.50 10.26 30.41
CA SER A 171 -20.78 11.17 31.52
C SER A 171 -19.56 11.36 32.41
#